data_AF-A0A1X7AD39-F1
#
_entry.id   AF-A0A1X7AD39-F1
#
_cell.length_a   1.000
_cell.length_b   1.000
_cell.length_c   1.000
_cell.angle_alpha   90.00
_cell.angle_beta   90.00
_cell.angle_gamma   90.00
#
_symmetry.space_group_name_H-M   'P 1'
#
loop_
_entity.id
_entity.type
_entity.pdbx_description
1 polymer ?
#
loop_
_entity_poly.entity_id
_entity_poly.type
_entity_poly.pdbx_seq_one_letter_code
_entity_poly.pdbx_strand_id
1 'polypeptide(L)' 'MKKFEYRDVPFSEHDDAKVKFAKLGNEGWGMVGVARAEFGLVCFFKRELTDG' A
#
# COMPACT_ATOMS: atom_id res chain seq x y z
N MET A 1 -6.75 14.08 -17.09
CA MET A 1 -7.21 12.84 -16.42
C MET A 1 -6.10 12.42 -15.46
N LYS A 2 -6.40 12.24 -14.17
CA LYS A 2 -5.37 11.90 -13.17
C LYS A 2 -4.84 10.50 -13.44
N LYS A 3 -3.52 10.33 -13.41
CA LYS A 3 -2.84 9.02 -13.54
C LYS A 3 -2.48 8.52 -12.14
N PHE A 4 -2.64 7.22 -11.92
CA PHE A 4 -2.32 6.58 -10.64
C PHE A 4 -1.45 5.36 -10.87
N GLU A 5 -0.48 5.17 -9.98
CA GLU A 5 0.25 3.92 -9.81
C GLU A 5 -0.43 3.11 -8.70
N TYR A 6 -0.47 1.78 -8.84
CA TYR A 6 -1.04 0.86 -7.86
C TYR A 6 -0.01 -0.16 -7.40
N ARG A 7 -0.09 -0.59 -6.14
CA ARG A 7 0.77 -1.63 -5.57
C ARG A 7 0.02 -2.48 -4.55
N ASP A 8 0.31 -3.76 -4.60
CA ASP A 8 -0.17 -4.76 -3.65
C ASP A 8 0.94 -5.06 -2.67
N VAL A 9 0.68 -4.89 -1.37
CA VAL A 9 1.68 -5.08 -0.32
C VAL A 9 1.20 -6.19 0.61
N PRO A 10 1.89 -7.35 0.63
CA PRO A 10 1.57 -8.41 1.57
C PRO A 10 2.04 -8.04 2.98
N PHE A 11 1.20 -8.39 3.96
CA PHE A 11 1.46 -8.30 5.38
C PHE A 11 1.31 -9.70 5.99
N SER A 12 2.40 -10.17 6.56
CA SER A 12 2.44 -11.33 7.43
C SER A 12 2.15 -10.93 8.87
N GLU A 13 1.86 -11.91 9.72
CA GLU A 13 1.67 -11.71 11.17
C GLU A 13 2.94 -11.21 11.89
N HIS A 14 4.11 -11.40 11.28
CA HIS A 14 5.39 -10.93 11.81
C HIS A 14 5.74 -9.50 11.39
N ASP A 15 4.98 -8.91 10.47
CA ASP A 15 5.24 -7.55 10.02
C ASP A 15 4.75 -6.53 11.04
N ASP A 16 5.59 -5.55 11.36
CA ASP A 16 5.12 -4.34 12.02
C ASP A 16 4.34 -3.48 11.01
N ALA A 17 3.01 -3.62 11.08
CA ALA A 17 2.11 -2.92 10.19
C ALA A 17 2.32 -1.40 10.25
N LYS A 18 2.54 -0.83 11.44
CA LYS A 18 2.70 0.62 11.63
C LYS A 18 3.93 1.13 10.88
N VAL A 19 5.05 0.42 10.97
CA VAL A 19 6.30 0.81 10.29
C VAL A 19 6.12 0.76 8.77
N LYS A 20 5.53 -0.31 8.23
CA LYS A 20 5.26 -0.44 6.79
C LYS A 20 4.30 0.65 6.27
N PHE A 21 3.20 0.90 6.99
CA PHE A 21 2.25 1.96 6.60
C PHE A 21 2.89 3.35 6.64
N ALA A 22 3.66 3.67 7.68
CA ALA A 22 4.36 4.95 7.78
C ALA A 22 5.35 5.15 6.63
N LYS A 23 6.13 4.10 6.29
CA LYS A 23 7.05 4.14 5.15
C LYS A 23 6.33 4.40 3.83
N LEU A 24 5.25 3.67 3.56
CA LEU A 24 4.45 3.84 2.33
C LEU A 24 3.80 5.22 2.26
N GLY A 25 3.27 5.72 3.37
CA GLY A 25 2.72 7.09 3.45
C GLY A 25 3.78 8.15 3.13
N ASN A 26 4.99 8.01 3.66
CA ASN A 26 6.11 8.92 3.36
C ASN A 26 6.55 8.86 1.88
N GLU A 27 6.37 7.72 1.21
CA GLU A 27 6.61 7.53 -0.22
C GLU A 27 5.45 8.04 -1.11
N GLY A 28 4.40 8.60 -0.50
CA GLY A 28 3.24 9.17 -1.18
C GLY A 28 2.14 8.15 -1.51
N TRP A 29 2.22 6.93 -0.96
CA TRP A 29 1.20 5.91 -1.17
C TRP A 29 0.03 6.07 -0.19
N GLY A 30 -1.19 6.09 -0.72
CA GLY A 30 -2.43 6.03 0.04
C GLY A 30 -3.07 4.64 -0.04
N MET A 31 -3.45 4.08 1.11
CA MET A 31 -4.18 2.81 1.16
C MET A 31 -5.58 2.98 0.58
N VAL A 32 -6.02 2.02 -0.25
CA VAL A 32 -7.35 2.01 -0.87
C VAL A 32 -8.16 0.76 -0.59
N GLY A 33 -7.53 -0.27 -0.03
CA GLY A 33 -8.23 -1.48 0.36
C GLY A 33 -7.35 -2.49 1.07
N VAL A 34 -8.01 -3.52 1.58
CA VAL A 34 -7.37 -4.68 2.21
C VAL A 34 -8.17 -5.93 1.85
N ALA A 35 -7.48 -7.02 1.57
CA ALA A 35 -8.07 -8.34 1.37
C ALA A 35 -7.35 -9.38 2.23
N ARG A 36 -8.10 -10.40 2.67
CA ARG A 36 -7.51 -11.61 3.24
C ARG A 36 -6.99 -12.50 2.13
N ALA A 37 -5.79 -13.02 2.29
CA ALA A 37 -5.17 -14.02 1.43
C ALA A 37 -4.82 -15.27 2.25
N GLU A 38 -4.52 -16.37 1.57
CA GLU A 38 -4.18 -17.64 2.24
C GLU A 38 -2.96 -17.52 3.18
N PHE A 39 -2.07 -16.56 2.90
CA PHE A 39 -0.84 -16.30 3.67
C PHE A 39 -0.92 -15.04 4.56
N GLY A 40 -2.11 -14.48 4.79
CA GLY A 40 -2.29 -13.32 5.68
C GLY A 40 -3.17 -12.22 5.08
N LEU A 41 -2.65 -10.99 5.05
CA LEU A 41 -3.36 -9.82 4.51
C LEU A 41 -2.60 -9.25 3.32
N VAL A 42 -3.33 -8.74 2.33
CA VAL A 42 -2.77 -7.91 1.26
C VAL A 42 -3.44 -6.55 1.34
N CYS A 43 -2.64 -5.50 1.49
CA CYS A 43 -3.11 -4.12 1.46
C CYS A 43 -2.83 -3.51 0.08
N PHE A 44 -3.83 -2.85 -0.48
CA PHE A 44 -3.76 -2.19 -1.78
C PHE A 44 -3.48 -0.71 -1.58
N PHE A 45 -2.50 -0.20 -2.32
CA PHE A 45 -2.11 1.20 -2.28
C PHE A 45 -2.19 1.83 -3.67
N LYS A 46 -2.45 3.13 -3.70
CA LYS A 46 -2.31 3.96 -4.88
C LYS A 46 -1.46 5.19 -4.61
N ARG A 47 -0.83 5.73 -5.64
CA ARG A 47 -0.16 7.04 -5.60
C ARG A 47 -0.51 7.81 -6.87
N GLU A 48 -0.77 9.10 -6.74
CA GLU A 48 -0.99 9.98 -7.90
C GLU A 48 0.35 10.20 -8.61
N LEU A 49 0.39 9.98 -9.92
CA LEU A 49 1.55 10.32 -10.74
C LEU A 49 1.43 11.78 -11.13
N THR A 50 2.25 12.62 -10.50
CA THR A 50 2.44 14.01 -10.94
C THR A 50 3.44 14.01 -12.09
N ASP A 51 3.04 14.58 -13.23
CA ASP A 51 4.00 14.95 -14.28
C ASP A 51 4.93 15.99 -13.63
N GLY A 52 6.20 15.63 -13.42
CA GLY A 52 7.20 16.48 -12.75
C GLY A 52 7.49 17.77 -13.49
#